data_AF-A0A3N5A6Q5-F1
#
_entry.id   AF-A0A3N5A6Q5-F1
#
_cell.length_a   1.000
_cell.length_b   1.000
_cell.length_c   1.000
_cell.angle_alpha   90.00
_cell.angle_beta   90.00
_cell.angle_gamma   90.00
#
_symmetry.space_group_name_H-M   'P 1'
#
loop_
_entity.id
_entity.type
_entity.pdbx_description
1 polymer ?
#
loop_
_entity_poly.entity_id
_entity_poly.type
_entity_poly.pdbx_seq_one_letter_code
_entity_poly.pdbx_strand_id
1 'polypeptide(L)'
;MAVAHAPLARFRAGLDPLVLVTVTAAWALMLVLVVLDRPAVLDHGAILSAPPASLPVVLVLFVATWQVMTAAMMLPTALPMLRAFGRVARGQARPRTTMAVFTSAYFAVWTGFAVVALGGDAVLHRAVDASPWLAQRPDLIAGGVLVAAGLFQLSPLKERCLTECRSPSAFLWTHYRRGVAGAWHTGLRHAGYCLGCCWALMLVMFAVGTGNLVALAALTGVMLLERTHPRGRRLVPVVGVALVVAGTLVVSLAGPAEDGHGDADHAAPGYTVDDGGASVLVGG
;
A
#
# COMPACT_ATOMS: atom_id res chain seq x y z
N MET A 1 -0.05 46.26 38.48
CA MET A 1 -0.43 44.85 38.25
C MET A 1 0.12 44.42 36.88
N ALA A 2 1.30 43.82 36.87
CA ALA A 2 1.94 43.32 35.66
C ALA A 2 1.41 41.90 35.37
N VAL A 3 0.55 41.77 34.37
CA VAL A 3 0.19 40.46 33.82
C VAL A 3 1.35 40.00 32.96
N ALA A 4 2.19 39.13 33.53
CA ALA A 4 3.29 38.49 32.82
C ALA A 4 2.72 37.63 31.66
N HIS A 5 2.81 38.15 30.44
CA HIS A 5 2.68 37.36 29.22
C HIS A 5 3.91 36.48 29.05
N ALA A 6 3.97 35.38 29.81
CA ALA A 6 4.93 34.31 29.56
C ALA A 6 4.59 33.61 28.21
N PRO A 7 5.61 33.26 27.42
CA PRO A 7 5.68 33.62 26.01
C PRO A 7 5.09 32.57 25.08
N LEU A 8 4.86 32.97 23.82
CA LEU A 8 4.48 32.17 22.64
C LEU A 8 5.45 31.00 22.30
N ALA A 9 6.33 30.60 23.20
CA ALA A 9 7.24 29.46 23.08
C ALA A 9 6.55 28.07 23.26
N ARG A 10 5.25 28.03 23.61
CA ARG A 10 4.47 26.77 23.70
C ARG A 10 4.04 26.19 22.34
N PHE A 11 4.37 26.83 21.22
CA PHE A 11 3.97 26.42 19.86
C PHE A 11 4.97 25.55 19.09
N ARG A 12 5.92 24.88 19.77
CA ARG A 12 6.77 23.84 19.16
C ARG A 12 6.38 22.45 19.66
N ALA A 13 5.13 22.05 19.46
CA ALA A 13 4.81 20.63 19.51
C ALA A 13 5.21 19.98 18.16
N GLY A 14 6.52 19.85 17.95
CA GLY A 14 7.07 19.16 16.78
C GLY A 14 6.56 17.73 16.68
N LEU A 15 6.45 17.22 15.45
CA LEU A 15 6.25 15.80 15.18
C LEU A 15 7.39 14.99 15.84
N ASP A 16 7.14 13.75 16.23
CA ASP A 16 8.21 12.88 16.70
C ASP A 16 9.28 12.74 15.59
N PRO A 17 10.55 13.10 15.83
CA PRO A 17 11.61 12.98 14.85
C PRO A 17 11.72 11.56 14.28
N LEU A 18 11.45 10.54 15.10
CA LEU A 18 11.49 9.14 14.66
C LEU A 18 10.46 8.89 13.56
N VAL A 19 9.23 9.40 13.71
CA VAL A 19 8.17 9.25 12.71
C VAL A 19 8.56 9.94 11.41
N LEU A 20 9.13 11.16 11.48
CA LEU A 20 9.61 11.87 10.28
C LEU A 20 10.70 11.07 9.58
N VAL A 21 11.71 10.62 10.33
CA VAL A 21 12.82 9.80 9.79
C VAL A 21 12.28 8.52 9.14
N THR A 22 11.33 7.82 9.77
CA THR A 22 10.71 6.62 9.20
C THR A 22 9.99 6.90 7.88
N VAL A 23 9.17 7.97 7.82
CA VAL A 23 8.47 8.36 6.58
C VAL A 23 9.47 8.73 5.49
N THR A 24 10.45 9.57 5.80
CA THR A 24 11.44 10.04 4.80
C THR A 24 12.34 8.91 4.31
N ALA A 25 12.76 8.01 5.20
CA ALA A 25 13.58 6.87 4.84
C ALA A 25 12.81 5.88 3.96
N ALA A 26 11.52 5.63 4.24
CA ALA A 26 10.68 4.76 3.42
C ALA A 26 10.50 5.33 2.00
N TRP A 27 10.19 6.63 1.88
CA TRP A 27 10.09 7.30 0.58
C TRP A 27 11.43 7.32 -0.18
N ALA A 28 12.53 7.63 0.51
CA ALA A 28 13.85 7.64 -0.10
C ALA A 28 14.24 6.25 -0.61
N LEU A 29 13.97 5.19 0.15
CA LEU A 29 14.21 3.82 -0.28
C LEU A 29 13.42 3.48 -1.55
N MET A 30 12.12 3.79 -1.59
CA MET A 30 11.30 3.55 -2.78
C MET A 30 11.79 4.33 -4.00
N LEU A 31 12.14 5.61 -3.80
CA LEU A 31 12.69 6.45 -4.86
C LEU A 31 14.01 5.88 -5.41
N VAL A 32 14.93 5.51 -4.52
CA VAL A 32 16.22 4.93 -4.90
C VAL A 32 16.02 3.63 -5.68
N LEU A 33 15.15 2.74 -5.22
CA LEU A 33 14.91 1.46 -5.90
C LEU A 33 14.33 1.65 -7.30
N VAL A 34 13.47 2.64 -7.50
CA VAL A 34 12.91 2.94 -8.83
C VAL A 34 13.96 3.63 -9.72
N VAL A 35 14.75 4.56 -9.19
CA VAL A 35 15.85 5.20 -9.94
C VAL A 35 16.92 4.20 -10.36
N LEU A 36 17.16 3.18 -9.55
CA LEU A 36 18.10 2.09 -9.85
C LEU A 36 17.50 0.99 -10.75
N ASP A 37 16.27 1.17 -11.24
CA ASP A 37 15.53 0.18 -12.03
C ASP A 37 15.39 -1.20 -11.34
N ARG A 38 15.20 -1.16 -10.02
CA ARG A 38 14.97 -2.33 -9.15
C ARG A 38 13.63 -2.27 -8.39
N PRO A 39 12.51 -1.85 -9.00
CA PRO A 39 11.22 -1.79 -8.30
C PRO A 39 10.74 -3.18 -7.84
N ALA A 40 11.14 -4.24 -8.55
CA ALA A 40 10.81 -5.64 -8.23
C ALA A 40 11.24 -6.07 -6.82
N VAL A 41 12.20 -5.39 -6.20
CA VAL A 41 12.63 -5.67 -4.81
C VAL A 41 11.51 -5.42 -3.80
N LEU A 42 10.59 -4.49 -4.10
CA LEU A 42 9.42 -4.18 -3.27
C LEU A 42 8.11 -4.64 -3.92
N ASP A 43 8.18 -5.44 -4.98
CA ASP A 43 6.99 -5.96 -5.62
C ASP A 43 6.58 -7.28 -4.97
N HIS A 44 5.32 -7.37 -4.56
CA HIS A 44 4.81 -8.56 -3.87
C HIS A 44 4.79 -9.78 -4.79
N GLY A 45 4.43 -9.61 -6.07
CA GLY A 45 4.43 -10.69 -7.05
C GLY A 45 5.84 -11.24 -7.26
N ALA A 46 6.81 -10.36 -7.48
CA ALA A 46 8.22 -10.74 -7.65
C ALA A 46 8.80 -11.46 -6.43
N ILE A 47 8.44 -11.05 -5.21
CA ILE A 47 8.88 -11.72 -3.96
C ILE A 47 8.25 -13.12 -3.85
N LEU A 48 6.98 -13.26 -4.19
CA LEU A 48 6.24 -14.52 -4.11
C LEU A 48 6.63 -15.50 -5.23
N SER A 49 7.06 -15.00 -6.39
CA SER A 49 7.50 -15.79 -7.54
C SER A 49 9.01 -16.04 -7.59
N ALA A 50 9.77 -15.56 -6.59
CA ALA A 50 11.21 -15.71 -6.55
C ALA A 50 11.64 -17.21 -6.52
N PRO A 51 12.79 -17.58 -7.13
CA PRO A 51 13.35 -18.94 -7.09
C PRO A 51 13.49 -19.45 -5.65
N PRO A 52 13.58 -20.79 -5.40
CA PRO A 52 13.12 -21.43 -4.17
C PRO A 52 13.84 -20.93 -2.91
N ALA A 53 13.34 -19.82 -2.38
CA ALA A 53 13.58 -19.37 -1.02
C ALA A 53 12.67 -20.18 -0.10
N SER A 54 13.13 -20.46 1.12
CA SER A 54 12.26 -21.10 2.10
C SER A 54 11.07 -20.19 2.41
N LEU A 55 9.88 -20.77 2.63
CA LEU A 55 8.65 -20.02 2.95
C LEU A 55 8.85 -18.94 4.04
N PRO A 56 9.60 -19.17 5.13
CA PRO A 56 9.86 -18.13 6.12
C PRO A 56 10.58 -16.90 5.56
N VAL A 57 11.52 -17.08 4.63
CA VAL A 57 12.26 -15.97 4.00
C VAL A 57 11.31 -15.12 3.17
N VAL A 58 10.47 -15.75 2.34
CA VAL A 58 9.46 -15.07 1.53
C VAL A 58 8.51 -14.26 2.41
N LEU A 59 8.01 -14.85 3.51
CA LEU A 59 7.12 -14.15 4.44
C LEU A 59 7.78 -12.96 5.12
N VAL A 60 9.05 -13.09 5.54
CA VAL A 60 9.81 -11.98 6.14
C VAL A 60 10.01 -10.85 5.14
N LEU A 61 10.37 -11.16 3.89
CA LEU A 61 10.54 -10.16 2.82
C LEU A 61 9.22 -9.48 2.47
N PHE A 62 8.12 -10.25 2.37
CA PHE A 62 6.79 -9.71 2.13
C PHE A 62 6.37 -8.75 3.24
N VAL A 63 6.49 -9.17 4.51
CA VAL A 63 6.17 -8.30 5.64
C VAL A 63 7.07 -7.07 5.65
N ALA A 64 8.38 -7.19 5.43
CA ALA A 64 9.29 -6.05 5.40
C ALA A 64 8.89 -5.03 4.33
N THR A 65 8.63 -5.49 3.10
CA THR A 65 8.15 -4.68 1.98
C THR A 65 6.82 -4.00 2.29
N TRP A 66 5.87 -4.75 2.85
CA TRP A 66 4.58 -4.23 3.26
C TRP A 66 4.71 -3.13 4.33
N GLN A 67 5.62 -3.29 5.29
CA GLN A 67 5.89 -2.27 6.31
C GLN A 67 6.53 -1.03 5.71
N VAL A 68 7.41 -1.16 4.71
CA VAL A 68 7.96 -0.03 3.95
C VAL A 68 6.83 0.74 3.24
N MET A 69 5.93 0.05 2.54
CA MET A 69 4.76 0.69 1.92
C MET A 69 3.84 1.36 2.94
N THR A 70 3.58 0.69 4.07
CA THR A 70 2.78 1.24 5.17
C THR A 70 3.42 2.51 5.75
N ALA A 71 4.74 2.51 5.93
CA ALA A 71 5.50 3.67 6.38
C ALA A 71 5.51 4.81 5.35
N ALA A 72 5.63 4.49 4.06
CA ALA A 72 5.65 5.48 2.98
C ALA A 72 4.28 6.12 2.76
N MET A 73 3.21 5.32 2.67
CA MET A 73 1.89 5.82 2.27
C MET A 73 0.96 6.07 3.45
N MET A 74 0.87 5.12 4.38
CA MET A 74 -0.17 5.15 5.42
C MET A 74 0.24 6.04 6.60
N LEU A 75 1.50 5.98 7.04
CA LEU A 75 1.99 6.77 8.16
C LEU A 75 1.85 8.29 7.96
N PRO A 76 2.09 8.88 6.75
CA PRO A 76 1.77 10.28 6.47
C PRO A 76 0.33 10.67 6.76
N THR A 77 -0.62 9.79 6.44
CA THR A 77 -2.06 10.04 6.64
C THR A 77 -2.46 10.05 8.12
N ALA A 78 -1.62 9.49 9.00
CA ALA A 78 -1.81 9.45 10.45
C ALA A 78 -1.07 10.60 11.18
N LEU A 79 -0.30 11.44 10.48
CA LEU A 79 0.48 12.53 11.08
C LEU A 79 -0.35 13.48 11.97
N PRO A 80 -1.59 13.90 11.62
CA PRO A 80 -2.39 14.73 12.52
C PRO A 80 -2.67 14.06 13.86
N MET A 81 -2.97 12.75 13.84
CA MET A 81 -3.17 11.95 15.04
C MET A 81 -1.88 11.78 15.83
N LEU A 82 -0.76 11.45 15.18
CA LEU A 82 0.53 11.31 15.84
C LEU A 82 0.98 12.62 16.51
N ARG A 83 0.72 13.77 15.90
CA ARG A 83 0.93 15.10 16.52
C ARG A 83 0.04 15.31 17.74
N ALA A 84 -1.23 14.93 17.67
CA ALA A 84 -2.18 15.07 18.77
C ALA A 84 -1.84 14.14 19.93
N PHE A 85 -1.58 12.87 19.64
CA PHE A 85 -1.17 11.87 20.62
C PHE A 85 0.18 12.23 21.25
N GLY A 86 1.12 12.77 20.48
CA GLY A 86 2.41 13.25 21.00
C GLY A 86 2.28 14.34 22.05
N ARG A 87 1.28 15.22 21.94
CA ARG A 87 1.00 16.25 22.95
C ARG A 87 0.57 15.63 24.28
N VAL A 88 -0.33 14.64 24.26
CA VAL A 88 -0.78 13.97 25.48
C VAL A 88 0.26 12.98 26.03
N ALA A 89 1.08 12.38 25.18
CA ALA A 89 2.15 11.47 25.57
C ALA A 89 3.26 12.16 26.37
N ARG A 90 3.58 13.43 26.07
CA ARG A 90 4.59 14.21 26.81
C ARG A 90 4.28 14.41 28.29
N GLY A 91 3.00 14.38 28.67
CA GLY A 91 2.57 14.44 30.07
C GLY A 91 2.62 13.10 30.82
N GLN A 92 3.18 12.05 30.19
CA GLN A 92 3.30 10.72 30.79
C GLN A 92 4.72 10.44 31.29
N ALA A 93 4.84 9.48 32.20
CA ALA A 93 6.12 9.08 32.77
C ALA A 93 7.14 8.56 31.72
N ARG A 94 6.66 7.94 30.64
CA ARG A 94 7.49 7.36 29.57
C ARG A 94 7.02 7.84 28.19
N PRO A 95 7.26 9.10 27.81
CA PRO A 95 6.66 9.71 26.63
C PRO A 95 7.09 9.03 25.32
N ARG A 96 8.38 8.73 25.16
CA ARG A 96 8.92 8.05 23.97
C ARG A 96 8.37 6.64 23.82
N THR A 97 8.37 5.85 24.89
CA THR A 97 7.80 4.48 24.89
C THR A 97 6.31 4.50 24.58
N THR A 98 5.56 5.46 25.14
CA THR A 98 4.11 5.62 24.89
C THR A 98 3.85 5.91 23.40
N MET A 99 4.63 6.80 22.79
CA MET A 99 4.54 7.08 21.35
C MET A 99 4.92 5.86 20.51
N ALA A 100 6.03 5.20 20.82
CA ALA A 100 6.49 4.01 20.10
C ALA A 100 5.44 2.89 20.13
N VAL A 101 4.78 2.68 21.28
CA VAL A 101 3.74 1.66 21.45
C VAL A 101 2.45 2.02 20.72
N PHE A 102 2.08 3.30 20.65
CA PHE A 102 0.98 3.74 19.80
C PHE A 102 1.28 3.48 18.32
N THR A 103 2.48 3.84 17.86
CA THR A 103 2.91 3.65 16.47
C THR A 103 3.07 2.17 16.13
N SER A 104 3.57 1.33 17.04
CA SER A 104 3.67 -0.12 16.80
C SER A 104 2.30 -0.79 16.69
N ALA A 105 1.31 -0.35 17.47
CA ALA A 105 -0.07 -0.81 17.34
C ALA A 105 -0.63 -0.49 15.94
N TYR A 106 -0.27 0.68 15.39
CA TYR A 106 -0.64 1.06 14.04
C TYR A 106 -0.07 0.12 12.98
N PHE A 107 1.23 -0.15 13.06
CA PHE A 107 1.88 -1.11 12.17
C PHE A 107 1.33 -2.53 12.33
N ALA A 108 1.02 -2.97 13.55
CA ALA A 108 0.47 -4.31 13.79
C ALA A 108 -0.89 -4.52 13.12
N VAL A 109 -1.79 -3.53 13.14
CA VAL A 109 -3.09 -3.61 12.44
C VAL A 109 -2.89 -3.69 10.92
N TRP A 110 -1.96 -2.91 10.37
CA TRP A 110 -1.63 -2.98 8.94
C TRP A 110 -0.95 -4.29 8.56
N THR A 111 -0.11 -4.88 9.41
CA THR A 111 0.43 -6.22 9.21
C THR A 111 -0.67 -7.28 9.24
N GLY A 112 -1.66 -7.15 10.13
CA GLY A 112 -2.85 -8.02 10.12
C GLY A 112 -3.61 -7.94 8.79
N PHE A 113 -3.75 -6.74 8.23
CA PHE A 113 -4.33 -6.57 6.89
C PHE A 113 -3.45 -7.15 5.77
N ALA A 114 -2.12 -7.13 5.91
CA ALA A 114 -1.20 -7.77 4.96
C ALA A 114 -1.49 -9.26 4.81
N VAL A 115 -1.80 -9.95 5.91
CA VAL A 115 -2.16 -11.38 5.89
C VAL A 115 -3.47 -11.60 5.12
N VAL A 116 -4.46 -10.72 5.31
CA VAL A 116 -5.72 -10.78 4.56
C VAL A 116 -5.48 -10.51 3.07
N ALA A 117 -4.66 -9.52 2.73
CA ALA A 117 -4.30 -9.19 1.37
C ALA A 117 -3.56 -10.35 0.68
N LEU A 118 -2.59 -10.96 1.35
CA LEU A 118 -1.86 -12.13 0.86
C LEU A 118 -2.79 -13.35 0.67
N GLY A 119 -3.74 -13.56 1.58
CA GLY A 119 -4.75 -14.61 1.43
C GLY A 119 -5.66 -14.38 0.22
N GLY A 120 -6.09 -13.13 0.01
CA GLY A 120 -6.88 -12.74 -1.15
C GLY A 120 -6.10 -12.89 -2.46
N ASP A 121 -4.83 -12.50 -2.46
CA ASP A 121 -3.91 -12.66 -3.58
C ASP A 121 -3.73 -14.14 -3.95
N ALA A 122 -3.51 -15.01 -2.96
CA ALA A 122 -3.40 -16.46 -3.19
C ALA A 122 -4.69 -17.08 -3.73
N VAL A 123 -5.87 -16.57 -3.33
CA VAL A 123 -7.16 -17.01 -3.89
C VAL A 123 -7.31 -16.56 -5.33
N LEU A 124 -6.94 -15.31 -5.62
CA LEU A 124 -6.98 -14.74 -6.95
C LEU A 124 -6.07 -15.51 -7.92
N HIS A 125 -4.83 -15.80 -7.52
CA HIS A 125 -3.90 -16.61 -8.32
C HIS A 125 -4.48 -18.00 -8.64
N ARG A 126 -5.06 -18.70 -7.65
CA ARG A 126 -5.73 -19.99 -7.92
C ARG A 126 -6.90 -19.87 -8.90
N ALA A 127 -7.66 -18.77 -8.85
CA ALA A 127 -8.76 -18.53 -9.77
C ALA A 127 -8.27 -18.25 -11.21
N VAL A 128 -7.14 -17.53 -11.33
CA VAL A 128 -6.44 -17.28 -12.59
C VAL A 128 -5.88 -18.58 -13.17
N ASP A 129 -5.19 -19.39 -12.36
CA ASP A 129 -4.63 -20.68 -12.78
C ASP A 129 -5.71 -21.68 -13.22
N ALA A 130 -6.89 -21.63 -12.61
CA ALA A 130 -8.04 -22.47 -12.96
C ALA A 130 -8.79 -21.98 -14.22
N SER A 131 -8.54 -20.75 -14.68
CA SER A 131 -9.28 -20.15 -15.80
C SER A 131 -8.33 -19.51 -16.82
N PRO A 132 -7.99 -20.22 -17.91
CA PRO A 132 -7.17 -19.68 -18.99
C PRO A 132 -7.73 -18.37 -19.58
N TRP A 133 -9.06 -18.22 -19.58
CA TRP A 133 -9.72 -16.98 -20.00
C TRP A 133 -9.39 -15.78 -19.11
N LEU A 134 -9.33 -15.99 -17.79
CA LEU A 134 -8.98 -14.93 -16.84
C LEU A 134 -7.47 -14.62 -16.87
N ALA A 135 -6.64 -15.65 -17.07
CA ALA A 135 -5.20 -15.49 -17.23
C ALA A 135 -4.81 -14.60 -18.42
N GLN A 136 -5.58 -14.67 -19.51
CA GLN A 136 -5.39 -13.81 -20.69
C GLN A 136 -5.97 -12.40 -20.54
N ARG A 137 -6.62 -12.08 -19.41
CA ARG A 137 -7.32 -10.81 -19.20
C ARG A 137 -6.97 -10.16 -17.85
N PRO A 138 -5.69 -9.84 -17.59
CA PRO A 138 -5.26 -9.17 -16.36
C PRO A 138 -5.95 -7.80 -16.16
N ASP A 139 -6.36 -7.14 -17.25
CA ASP A 139 -7.09 -5.88 -17.22
C ASP A 139 -8.45 -5.99 -16.49
N LEU A 140 -9.11 -7.15 -16.55
CA LEU A 140 -10.36 -7.37 -15.82
C LEU A 140 -10.15 -7.37 -14.31
N ILE A 141 -9.02 -7.92 -13.86
CA ILE A 141 -8.63 -7.94 -12.45
C ILE A 141 -8.32 -6.51 -12.00
N ALA A 142 -7.45 -5.80 -12.72
CA ALA A 142 -7.07 -4.43 -12.40
C ALA A 142 -8.28 -3.48 -12.42
N GLY A 143 -9.10 -3.54 -13.46
CA GLY A 143 -10.33 -2.77 -13.60
C GLY A 143 -11.36 -3.11 -12.53
N GLY A 144 -11.52 -4.39 -12.19
CA GLY A 144 -12.36 -4.85 -11.09
C GLY A 144 -11.94 -4.28 -9.73
N VAL A 145 -10.64 -4.26 -9.43
CA VAL A 145 -10.09 -3.65 -8.20
C VAL A 145 -10.37 -2.15 -8.17
N LEU A 146 -10.18 -1.44 -9.29
CA LEU A 146 -10.49 -0.01 -9.40
C LEU A 146 -11.98 0.28 -9.16
N VAL A 147 -12.88 -0.47 -9.80
CA VAL A 147 -14.32 -0.33 -9.59
C VAL A 147 -14.70 -0.61 -8.14
N ALA A 148 -14.20 -1.70 -7.55
CA ALA A 148 -14.46 -2.05 -6.16
C ALA A 148 -14.00 -0.95 -5.20
N ALA A 149 -12.80 -0.39 -5.42
CA ALA A 149 -12.28 0.72 -4.63
C ALA A 149 -13.10 2.01 -4.81
N GLY A 150 -13.55 2.29 -6.03
CA GLY A 150 -14.43 3.43 -6.32
C GLY A 150 -15.79 3.32 -5.64
N LEU A 151 -16.42 2.13 -5.68
CA LEU A 151 -17.66 1.85 -4.94
C LEU A 151 -17.45 1.94 -3.43
N PHE A 152 -16.32 1.44 -2.93
CA PHE A 152 -15.97 1.56 -1.52
C PHE A 152 -15.85 3.02 -1.07
N GLN A 153 -15.28 3.91 -1.89
CA GLN A 153 -15.20 5.34 -1.60
C GLN A 153 -16.57 5.99 -1.39
N LEU A 154 -17.59 5.50 -2.09
CA LEU A 154 -18.97 6.01 -1.99
C LEU A 154 -19.77 5.37 -0.84
N SER A 155 -19.15 4.47 -0.06
CA SER A 155 -19.85 3.72 0.97
C SER A 155 -20.06 4.52 2.28
N PRO A 156 -21.15 4.26 3.03
CA PRO A 156 -21.32 4.81 4.37
C PRO A 156 -20.22 4.39 5.35
N LEU A 157 -19.59 3.23 5.13
CA LEU A 157 -18.48 2.75 5.95
C LEU A 157 -17.25 3.66 5.82
N LYS A 158 -16.88 4.03 4.58
CA LYS A 158 -15.80 4.98 4.31
C LYS A 158 -16.07 6.30 5.04
N GLU A 159 -17.28 6.85 4.93
CA GLU A 159 -17.64 8.13 5.55
C GLU A 159 -17.53 8.09 7.08
N ARG A 160 -18.05 7.02 7.72
CA ARG A 160 -17.97 6.84 9.17
C ARG A 160 -16.52 6.74 9.66
N CYS A 161 -15.73 5.86 9.05
CA CYS A 161 -14.31 5.70 9.41
C CYS A 161 -13.50 6.97 9.16
N LEU A 162 -13.74 7.67 8.05
CA LEU A 162 -13.04 8.90 7.72
C LEU A 162 -13.36 10.02 8.70
N THR A 163 -14.60 10.11 9.18
CA THR A 163 -15.02 11.11 10.17
C THR A 163 -14.16 11.02 11.44
N GLU A 164 -13.98 9.80 11.98
CA GLU A 164 -13.11 9.54 13.12
C GLU A 164 -11.63 9.90 12.84
N CYS A 165 -11.13 9.58 11.65
CA CYS A 165 -9.74 9.88 11.26
C CYS A 165 -9.47 11.39 11.11
N ARG A 166 -10.50 12.21 10.84
CA ARG A 166 -10.37 13.66 10.60
C ARG A 166 -10.42 14.50 11.87
N SER A 167 -10.91 13.95 12.98
CA SER A 167 -11.03 14.66 14.26
C SER A 167 -10.13 14.08 15.36
N PRO A 168 -8.79 14.27 15.30
CA PRO A 168 -7.88 13.72 16.31
C PRO A 168 -8.20 14.13 17.75
N SER A 169 -8.64 15.37 17.97
CA SER A 169 -9.00 15.86 19.30
C SER A 169 -10.24 15.16 19.85
N ALA A 170 -11.32 15.06 19.05
CA ALA A 170 -12.55 14.37 19.45
C ALA A 170 -12.32 12.87 19.69
N PHE A 171 -11.52 12.25 18.82
CA PHE A 171 -11.12 10.85 18.97
C PHE A 171 -10.38 10.62 20.30
N LEU A 172 -9.37 11.44 20.61
CA LEU A 172 -8.63 11.32 21.86
C LEU A 172 -9.51 11.63 23.07
N TRP A 173 -10.42 12.59 23.00
CA TRP A 173 -11.39 12.83 24.07
C TRP A 173 -12.22 11.60 24.42
N THR A 174 -12.58 10.80 23.41
CA THR A 174 -13.49 9.66 23.57
C THR A 174 -12.75 8.35 23.87
N HIS A 175 -11.55 8.18 23.33
CA HIS A 175 -10.87 6.88 23.30
C HIS A 175 -9.50 6.86 23.98
N TYR A 176 -8.99 8.01 24.43
CA TYR A 176 -7.68 8.06 25.06
C TYR A 176 -7.65 7.28 26.37
N ARG A 177 -6.59 6.49 26.54
CA ARG A 177 -6.23 5.85 27.79
C ARG A 177 -4.79 6.20 28.14
N ARG A 178 -4.56 6.51 29.42
CA ARG A 178 -3.21 6.82 29.94
C ARG A 178 -2.39 5.53 30.07
N GLY A 179 -1.07 5.67 30.08
CA GLY A 179 -0.10 4.58 30.18
C GLY A 179 0.25 3.90 28.86
N VAL A 180 1.20 2.97 28.92
CA VAL A 180 1.70 2.19 27.78
C VAL A 180 0.61 1.27 27.21
N ALA A 181 -0.11 0.56 28.09
CA ALA A 181 -1.26 -0.26 27.67
C ALA A 181 -2.38 0.59 27.04
N GLY A 182 -2.58 1.81 27.57
CA GLY A 182 -3.52 2.76 27.01
C GLY A 182 -3.12 3.24 25.61
N ALA A 183 -1.82 3.48 25.38
CA ALA A 183 -1.29 3.81 24.06
C ALA A 183 -1.52 2.70 23.04
N TRP A 184 -1.28 1.44 23.43
CA TRP A 184 -1.53 0.28 22.58
C TRP A 184 -3.00 0.20 22.15
N HIS A 185 -3.94 0.27 23.11
CA HIS A 185 -5.37 0.21 22.81
C HIS A 185 -5.85 1.40 21.97
N THR A 186 -5.38 2.61 22.28
CA THR A 186 -5.71 3.83 21.52
C THR A 186 -5.17 3.71 20.09
N GLY A 187 -3.96 3.19 19.93
CA GLY A 187 -3.31 2.95 18.64
C GLY A 187 -4.05 1.91 17.79
N LEU A 188 -4.38 0.75 18.37
CA LEU A 188 -5.17 -0.29 17.67
C LEU A 188 -6.51 0.26 17.16
N ARG A 189 -7.21 1.04 17.99
CA ARG A 189 -8.50 1.62 17.61
C ARG A 189 -8.37 2.65 16.50
N HIS A 190 -7.39 3.54 16.59
CA HIS A 190 -7.13 4.53 15.53
C HIS A 190 -6.74 3.84 14.22
N ALA A 191 -5.87 2.83 14.30
CA ALA A 191 -5.43 2.07 13.15
C ALA A 191 -6.58 1.29 12.51
N GLY A 192 -7.52 0.77 13.29
CA GLY A 192 -8.75 0.15 12.78
C GLY A 192 -9.60 1.10 11.95
N TYR A 193 -9.84 2.33 12.41
CA TYR A 193 -10.55 3.35 11.61
C TYR A 193 -9.74 3.79 10.38
N CYS A 194 -8.42 3.91 10.55
CA CYS A 194 -7.50 4.26 9.46
C CYS A 194 -7.53 3.21 8.35
N LEU A 195 -7.43 1.94 8.72
CA LEU A 195 -7.56 0.81 7.80
C LEU A 195 -8.95 0.83 7.17
N GLY A 196 -9.99 0.95 7.99
CA GLY A 196 -11.38 0.99 7.55
C GLY A 196 -11.67 2.06 6.50
N CYS A 197 -10.98 3.20 6.49
CA CYS A 197 -11.18 4.21 5.43
C CYS A 197 -10.21 4.10 4.24
N CYS A 198 -9.08 3.40 4.34
CA CYS A 198 -8.03 3.42 3.30
C CYS A 198 -7.70 2.05 2.69
N TRP A 199 -8.22 0.95 3.23
CA TRP A 199 -7.89 -0.40 2.77
C TRP A 199 -8.13 -0.60 1.27
N ALA A 200 -9.23 -0.09 0.72
CA ALA A 200 -9.54 -0.28 -0.69
C ALA A 200 -8.58 0.49 -1.62
N LEU A 201 -8.19 1.72 -1.26
CA LEU A 201 -7.17 2.46 -2.00
C LEU A 201 -5.79 1.82 -1.88
N MET A 202 -5.50 1.17 -0.76
CA MET A 202 -4.28 0.37 -0.59
C MET A 202 -4.28 -0.83 -1.53
N LEU A 203 -5.42 -1.51 -1.72
CA LEU A 203 -5.53 -2.62 -2.68
C LEU A 203 -5.34 -2.16 -4.13
N VAL A 204 -5.77 -0.95 -4.49
CA VAL A 204 -5.46 -0.37 -5.82
C VAL A 204 -3.95 -0.28 -6.02
N MET A 205 -3.20 0.19 -5.02
CA MET A 205 -1.74 0.25 -5.10
C MET A 205 -1.10 -1.14 -5.17
N PHE A 206 -1.69 -2.12 -4.49
CA PHE A 206 -1.27 -3.51 -4.56
C PHE A 206 -1.43 -4.06 -5.99
N ALA A 207 -2.56 -3.79 -6.64
CA ALA A 207 -2.82 -4.22 -8.02
C ALA A 207 -1.98 -3.48 -9.08
N VAL A 208 -1.73 -2.17 -8.90
CA VAL A 208 -0.91 -1.37 -9.83
C VAL A 208 0.59 -1.69 -9.70
N GLY A 209 1.02 -2.21 -8.54
CA GLY A 209 2.41 -2.55 -8.27
C GLY A 209 3.23 -1.37 -7.75
N THR A 210 4.14 -1.65 -6.81
CA THR A 210 4.93 -0.64 -6.09
C THR A 210 5.92 0.13 -6.96
N GLY A 211 6.21 -0.36 -8.16
CA GLY A 211 7.09 0.31 -9.13
C GLY A 211 6.54 1.62 -9.69
N ASN A 212 5.22 1.83 -9.66
CA ASN A 212 4.62 3.06 -10.14
C ASN A 212 4.63 4.15 -9.05
N LEU A 213 5.75 4.86 -8.91
CA LEU A 213 5.89 5.95 -7.94
C LEU A 213 4.87 7.08 -8.13
N VAL A 214 4.45 7.33 -9.37
CA VAL A 214 3.47 8.38 -9.68
C VAL A 214 2.10 7.99 -9.10
N ALA A 215 1.65 6.75 -9.33
CA ALA A 215 0.42 6.22 -8.74
C ALA A 215 0.50 6.19 -7.21
N LEU A 216 1.66 5.79 -6.67
CA LEU A 216 1.91 5.75 -5.23
C LEU A 216 1.80 7.14 -4.59
N ALA A 217 2.46 8.14 -5.19
CA ALA A 217 2.39 9.52 -4.74
C ALA A 217 0.98 10.12 -4.90
N ALA A 218 0.31 9.84 -6.01
CA ALA A 218 -1.06 10.31 -6.26
C ALA A 218 -2.05 9.75 -5.23
N LEU A 219 -2.05 8.43 -5.02
CA LEU A 219 -2.93 7.79 -4.03
C LEU A 219 -2.63 8.26 -2.60
N THR A 220 -1.34 8.39 -2.25
CA THR A 220 -0.95 8.95 -0.94
C THR A 220 -1.44 10.38 -0.78
N GLY A 221 -1.28 11.21 -1.81
CA GLY A 221 -1.76 12.59 -1.83
C GLY A 221 -3.27 12.68 -1.68
N VAL A 222 -4.02 11.85 -2.40
CA VAL A 222 -5.48 11.76 -2.28
C VAL A 222 -5.89 11.39 -0.85
N MET A 223 -5.33 10.31 -0.29
CA MET A 223 -5.65 9.88 1.09
C MET A 223 -5.31 10.96 2.13
N LEU A 224 -4.18 11.66 1.94
CA LEU A 224 -3.77 12.76 2.81
C LEU A 224 -4.75 13.94 2.69
N LEU A 225 -5.14 14.31 1.47
CA LEU A 225 -6.08 15.40 1.22
C LEU A 225 -7.47 15.09 1.77
N GLU A 226 -7.97 13.86 1.60
CA GLU A 226 -9.25 13.42 2.18
C GLU A 226 -9.28 13.61 3.71
N ARG A 227 -8.15 13.36 4.39
CA ARG A 227 -8.05 13.45 5.84
C ARG A 227 -7.73 14.83 6.37
N THR A 228 -6.89 15.60 5.68
CA THR A 228 -6.35 16.86 6.23
C THR A 228 -7.03 18.09 5.68
N HIS A 229 -7.57 18.04 4.47
CA HIS A 229 -8.14 19.21 3.83
C HIS A 229 -9.56 19.49 4.36
N PRO A 230 -9.96 20.76 4.62
CA PRO A 230 -11.30 21.09 5.09
C PRO A 230 -12.42 20.56 4.16
N ARG A 231 -12.17 20.62 2.84
CA ARG A 231 -13.10 20.11 1.81
C ARG A 231 -12.88 18.64 1.45
N GLY A 232 -12.07 17.88 2.21
CA GLY A 232 -11.75 16.47 1.91
C GLY A 232 -12.99 15.58 1.76
N ARG A 233 -14.09 15.87 2.46
CA ARG A 233 -15.36 15.12 2.32
C ARG A 233 -15.97 15.23 0.91
N ARG A 234 -15.73 16.35 0.22
CA ARG A 234 -16.19 16.55 -1.16
C ARG A 234 -15.26 15.87 -2.18
N LEU A 235 -14.01 15.60 -1.80
CA LEU A 235 -13.03 14.91 -2.65
C LEU A 235 -13.34 13.42 -2.75
N VAL A 236 -13.78 12.79 -1.66
CA VAL A 236 -14.11 11.35 -1.60
C VAL A 236 -15.04 10.89 -2.75
N PRO A 237 -16.22 11.52 -3.00
CA PRO A 237 -17.08 11.08 -4.09
C PRO A 237 -16.48 11.34 -5.48
N VAL A 238 -15.69 12.41 -5.66
CA VAL A 238 -14.99 12.69 -6.92
C VAL A 238 -13.97 11.60 -7.22
N VAL A 239 -13.17 11.22 -6.23
CA VAL A 239 -12.20 10.12 -6.35
C VAL A 239 -12.93 8.79 -6.58
N GLY A 240 -14.02 8.54 -5.86
CA GLY A 240 -14.84 7.33 -6.05
C GLY A 240 -15.35 7.19 -7.48
N VAL A 241 -15.98 8.24 -8.02
CA VAL A 241 -16.46 8.27 -9.41
C VAL A 241 -15.31 8.12 -10.40
N ALA A 242 -14.19 8.83 -10.19
CA ALA A 242 -13.02 8.72 -11.06
C ALA A 242 -12.46 7.30 -11.11
N LEU A 243 -12.38 6.59 -9.97
CA LEU A 243 -11.94 5.20 -9.91
C LEU A 243 -12.91 4.24 -10.58
N VAL A 244 -14.23 4.43 -10.41
CA VAL A 244 -15.24 3.63 -11.12
C VAL A 244 -15.10 3.83 -12.63
N VAL A 245 -15.04 5.08 -13.10
CA VAL A 245 -14.90 5.38 -14.53
C VAL A 245 -13.61 4.77 -15.07
N ALA A 246 -12.47 5.00 -14.41
CA ALA A 246 -11.20 4.43 -14.82
C ALA A 246 -11.26 2.89 -14.89
N GLY A 247 -11.81 2.23 -13.87
CA GLY A 247 -11.94 0.78 -13.84
C GLY A 247 -12.86 0.25 -14.95
N THR A 248 -14.00 0.91 -15.20
CA THR A 248 -14.90 0.53 -16.31
C THR A 248 -14.25 0.72 -17.67
N LEU A 249 -13.45 1.79 -17.86
CA LEU A 249 -12.71 2.03 -19.08
C LEU A 249 -11.67 0.92 -19.31
N VAL A 250 -10.87 0.58 -18.29
CA VAL A 250 -9.91 -0.53 -18.36
C VAL A 250 -10.60 -1.84 -18.74
N VAL A 251 -11.73 -2.16 -18.12
CA VAL A 251 -12.51 -3.37 -18.47
C VAL A 251 -13.05 -3.32 -19.91
N SER A 252 -13.53 -2.15 -20.37
CA SER A 252 -14.10 -2.01 -21.72
C SER A 252 -13.06 -2.02 -22.84
N LEU A 253 -11.83 -1.60 -22.54
CA LEU A 253 -10.70 -1.56 -23.48
C LEU A 253 -9.93 -2.89 -23.49
N ALA A 254 -10.19 -3.79 -22.55
CA ALA A 254 -9.72 -5.17 -22.61
C ALA A 254 -10.30 -5.82 -23.87
N GLY A 255 -9.48 -5.93 -24.92
CA GLY A 255 -9.88 -6.49 -26.21
C GLY A 255 -10.46 -7.91 -26.07
N PRO A 256 -11.20 -8.41 -27.08
CA PRO A 256 -11.53 -9.83 -27.12
C PRO A 256 -10.21 -10.62 -27.01
N ALA A 257 -10.21 -11.64 -26.16
CA ALA A 257 -9.13 -12.62 -26.13
C ALA A 257 -8.89 -13.06 -27.57
N GLU A 258 -7.64 -13.06 -28.02
CA GLU A 258 -7.30 -13.72 -29.27
C GLU A 258 -7.68 -15.18 -29.11
N ASP A 259 -8.87 -15.53 -29.58
CA ASP A 259 -9.34 -16.89 -29.68
C ASP A 259 -8.30 -17.61 -30.54
N GLY A 260 -7.50 -18.48 -29.92
CA GLY A 260 -6.54 -19.30 -30.64
C GLY A 260 -7.25 -20.20 -31.65
N HIS A 261 -7.40 -19.72 -32.87
CA HIS A 261 -7.91 -20.48 -34.00
C HIS A 261 -7.17 -20.11 -35.29
N GLY A 262 -6.28 -21.01 -35.74
CA GLY A 262 -5.49 -20.95 -36.99
C GLY A 262 -4.16 -20.21 -36.78
N ASP A 263 -2.97 -20.80 -36.91
CA ASP A 263 -2.55 -21.68 -37.99
C ASP A 263 -1.77 -22.90 -37.49
N ALA A 264 -2.36 -24.07 -37.72
CA ALA A 264 -1.60 -25.28 -37.96
C ALA A 264 -1.16 -25.27 -39.42
N ASP A 265 -0.20 -24.43 -39.80
CA ASP A 265 0.40 -24.52 -41.14
C ASP A 265 1.80 -23.92 -41.26
N HIS A 266 2.73 -24.31 -40.37
CA HIS A 266 4.16 -24.25 -40.70
C HIS A 266 4.80 -25.61 -40.47
N ALA A 267 4.70 -26.43 -41.52
CA ALA A 267 5.55 -27.57 -41.76
C ALA A 267 7.03 -27.22 -41.53
N ALA A 268 7.71 -28.10 -40.79
CA ALA A 268 9.12 -28.03 -40.47
C ALA A 268 10.05 -27.98 -41.70
N PRO A 269 11.25 -27.38 -41.57
CA PRO A 269 12.45 -27.91 -42.19
C PRO A 269 13.16 -28.81 -41.17
N GLY A 270 13.35 -30.08 -41.56
CA GLY A 270 14.03 -31.09 -40.75
C GLY A 270 15.47 -30.69 -40.41
N TYR A 271 15.84 -30.90 -39.16
CA TYR A 271 17.23 -30.89 -38.72
C TYR A 271 17.80 -32.29 -38.93
N THR A 272 18.61 -32.46 -39.98
CA THR A 272 19.48 -33.63 -40.13
C THR A 272 20.65 -33.50 -39.17
N VAL A 273 20.77 -34.44 -38.24
CA VAL A 273 21.97 -34.66 -37.43
C VAL A 273 23.00 -35.31 -38.33
N ASP A 274 24.15 -34.66 -38.53
CA ASP A 274 25.29 -35.23 -39.25
C ASP A 274 26.28 -35.81 -38.22
N ASP A 275 26.37 -37.14 -38.19
CA ASP A 275 27.28 -37.91 -37.36
C ASP A 275 28.62 -38.08 -38.06
N GLY A 276 29.65 -37.35 -37.59
CA GLY A 276 31.06 -37.76 -37.58
C GLY A 276 31.81 -37.99 -38.90
N GLY A 277 32.94 -37.31 -39.08
CA GLY A 277 33.94 -37.77 -40.05
C GLY A 277 35.04 -36.77 -40.37
N ALA A 278 36.26 -37.08 -39.95
CA ALA A 278 37.46 -36.31 -40.20
C ALA A 278 37.79 -36.15 -41.70
N SER A 279 38.34 -35.00 -42.09
CA SER A 279 39.40 -34.94 -43.11
C SER A 279 40.22 -33.66 -43.00
N VAL A 280 41.50 -33.89 -42.74
CA VAL A 280 42.65 -33.00 -42.93
C VAL A 280 42.78 -32.67 -44.43
N LEU A 281 43.23 -31.45 -44.79
CA LEU A 281 44.37 -31.15 -45.68
C LEU A 281 44.38 -29.70 -46.22
N VAL A 282 45.44 -28.97 -45.84
CA VAL A 282 46.40 -28.18 -46.67
C VAL A 282 45.95 -26.93 -47.43
N GLY A 283 46.64 -25.82 -47.14
CA GLY A 283 46.85 -24.71 -48.08
C GLY A 283 47.33 -23.40 -47.43
N GLY A 284 48.61 -23.33 -47.05
CA GLY A 284 49.30 -22.13 -46.56
C GLY A 284 50.72 -22.44 -46.08
#